data_AF-U6D3H8-F1
#
_entry.id   AF-U6D3H8-F1
#
_cell.length_a   1.000
_cell.length_b   1.000
_cell.length_c   1.000
_cell.angle_alpha   90.00
_cell.angle_beta   90.00
_cell.angle_gamma   90.00
#
_symmetry.space_group_name_H-M   'P 1'
#
loop_
_entity.id
_entity.type
_entity.pdbx_description
1 polymer ?
#
loop_
_entity_poly.entity_id
_entity_poly.type
_entity_poly.pdbx_seq_one_letter_code
_entity_poly.pdbx_strand_id
1 'polypeptide(L)' 'PPVMGWTAATGSLDAGAFLLGGILYSWQFPHFNALSWGLREDYSRGGYCMMSVTHPALCRRVALRHCLALIALSA' A
#
# COMPACT_ATOMS: atom_id res chain seq x y z
N PRO A 1 -2.82 -2.35 -12.03
CA PRO A 1 -1.82 -3.02 -12.90
C PRO A 1 -1.89 -4.56 -12.88
N PRO A 2 -1.89 -5.24 -11.72
CA PRO A 2 -1.86 -6.72 -11.68
C PRO A 2 -3.13 -7.36 -12.22
N VAL A 3 -4.31 -6.83 -11.85
CA VAL A 3 -5.60 -7.29 -12.37
C VAL A 3 -5.66 -7.20 -13.89
N MET A 4 -5.28 -6.05 -14.45
CA MET A 4 -5.23 -5.85 -15.91
C MET A 4 -4.26 -6.82 -16.58
N GLY A 5 -3.08 -7.05 -15.99
CA GLY A 5 -2.11 -8.01 -16.51
C GLY A 5 -2.63 -9.45 -16.48
N TRP A 6 -3.30 -9.86 -15.40
CA TRP A 6 -3.93 -11.17 -15.29
C TRP A 6 -5.01 -11.36 -16.37
N THR A 7 -5.94 -10.41 -16.47
CA THR A 7 -7.04 -10.49 -17.44
C THR A 7 -6.52 -10.46 -18.88
N ALA A 8 -5.46 -9.69 -19.17
CA ALA A 8 -4.84 -9.70 -20.49
C ALA A 8 -4.20 -11.07 -20.83
N ALA A 9 -3.62 -11.76 -19.84
CA ALA A 9 -2.97 -13.05 -20.05
C ALA A 9 -3.94 -14.25 -20.09
N THR A 10 -5.02 -14.19 -19.31
CA THR A 10 -5.95 -15.32 -19.12
C THR A 10 -7.27 -15.16 -19.88
N GLY A 11 -7.63 -13.93 -20.26
CA GLY A 11 -8.93 -13.63 -20.87
C GLY A 11 -10.10 -13.57 -19.87
N SER A 12 -9.83 -13.72 -18.57
CA SER A 12 -10.85 -13.80 -17.52
C SER A 12 -10.52 -12.94 -16.30
N LEU A 13 -11.54 -12.65 -15.49
CA LEU A 13 -11.43 -11.90 -14.24
C LEU A 13 -11.66 -12.86 -13.06
N ASP A 14 -10.67 -13.69 -12.79
CA ASP A 14 -10.77 -14.74 -11.77
C ASP A 14 -10.24 -14.30 -10.40
N ALA A 15 -10.42 -15.16 -9.40
CA ALA A 15 -9.92 -14.93 -8.04
C ALA A 15 -8.41 -14.59 -7.99
N GLY A 16 -7.59 -15.17 -8.88
CA GLY A 16 -6.16 -14.86 -8.99
C GLY A 16 -5.88 -13.40 -9.35
N ALA A 17 -6.70 -12.80 -10.23
CA ALA A 17 -6.58 -11.38 -10.58
C ALA A 17 -6.79 -10.50 -9.34
N PHE A 18 -7.85 -10.79 -8.57
CA PHE A 18 -8.18 -10.07 -7.36
C PHE A 18 -7.15 -10.28 -6.25
N LEU A 19 -6.60 -11.49 -6.12
CA LEU A 19 -5.56 -11.80 -5.13
C LEU A 19 -4.29 -10.97 -5.41
N LEU A 20 -3.79 -11.00 -6.64
CA LEU A 20 -2.62 -10.20 -7.05
C LEU A 20 -2.88 -8.69 -6.92
N GLY A 21 -4.09 -8.25 -7.29
CA GLY A 21 -4.54 -6.88 -7.09
C GLY A 21 -4.54 -6.47 -5.63
N GLY A 22 -5.09 -7.31 -4.76
CA GLY A 22 -5.20 -7.10 -3.32
C GLY A 22 -3.84 -7.09 -2.61
N ILE A 23 -2.92 -7.98 -3.02
CA ILE A 23 -1.54 -7.99 -2.54
C ILE A 23 -0.86 -6.66 -2.91
N LEU A 24 -0.88 -6.26 -4.19
CA LEU A 24 -0.23 -5.00 -4.58
C LEU A 24 -0.85 -3.80 -3.87
N TYR A 25 -2.19 -3.74 -3.81
CA TYR A 25 -2.90 -2.66 -3.12
C TYR A 25 -2.49 -2.57 -1.65
N SER A 26 -2.48 -3.71 -0.95
CA SER A 26 -2.12 -3.74 0.47
C SER A 26 -0.65 -3.42 0.69
N TRP A 27 0.24 -3.86 -0.21
CA TRP A 27 1.68 -3.58 -0.14
C TRP A 27 2.02 -2.09 -0.21
N GLN A 28 1.26 -1.30 -0.97
CA GLN A 28 1.56 0.12 -1.14
C GLN A 28 1.60 0.91 0.17
N PHE A 29 0.70 0.60 1.10
CA PHE A 29 0.57 1.36 2.34
C PHE A 29 1.76 1.20 3.29
N PRO A 30 2.15 0.00 3.75
CA PRO A 30 3.27 -0.14 4.66
C PRO A 30 4.59 0.29 4.01
N HIS A 31 4.78 0.04 2.70
CA HIS A 31 5.96 0.47 1.98
C HIS A 31 6.06 2.00 1.91
N PHE A 32 5.03 2.68 1.39
CA PHE A 32 5.06 4.14 1.26
C PHE A 32 5.03 4.85 2.61
N ASN A 33 4.22 4.38 3.56
CA ASN A 33 4.14 5.00 4.88
C ASN A 33 5.48 4.91 5.62
N ALA A 34 6.20 3.80 5.53
CA ALA A 34 7.54 3.65 6.12
C ALA A 34 8.55 4.63 5.50
N LEU A 35 8.58 4.76 4.17
CA LEU A 35 9.43 5.72 3.47
C LEU A 35 9.10 7.17 3.88
N SER A 36 7.81 7.51 3.87
CA SER A 36 7.34 8.85 4.24
C SER A 36 7.64 9.22 5.69
N TRP A 37 7.84 8.22 6.56
CA TRP A 37 8.19 8.43 7.96
C TRP A 37 9.65 8.85 8.12
N GLY A 38 10.57 8.21 7.39
CA GLY A 38 11.99 8.57 7.41
C GLY A 38 12.27 9.95 6.83
N LEU A 39 11.54 10.34 5.78
CA LEU A 39 11.69 11.63 5.09
C LEU A 39 10.74 12.72 5.61
N ARG A 40 10.12 12.51 6.77
CA ARG A 40 9.06 13.38 7.30
C ARG A 40 9.50 14.83 7.46
N GLU A 41 10.71 15.06 7.96
CA GLU A 41 11.23 16.42 8.20
C GLU A 41 11.45 17.17 6.88
N ASP A 42 12.03 16.52 5.88
CA ASP A 42 12.23 17.11 4.56
C ASP A 42 10.90 17.38 3.85
N TYR A 43 9.92 16.48 3.97
CA TYR A 43 8.58 16.74 3.46
C TYR A 43 7.91 17.93 4.15
N SER A 44 8.06 18.05 5.47
CA SER A 44 7.54 19.20 6.21
C SER A 44 8.22 20.50 5.80
N ARG A 45 9.55 20.50 5.62
CA ARG A 45 10.32 21.66 5.16
C ARG A 45 9.95 22.07 3.74
N GLY A 46 9.66 21.09 2.88
CA GLY A 46 9.17 21.33 1.51
C GLY A 46 7.69 21.72 1.42
N GLY A 47 6.97 21.81 2.54
CA GLY A 47 5.55 22.15 2.55
C GLY A 47 4.62 21.06 2.03
N TYR A 48 5.10 19.81 1.93
CA TYR A 48 4.31 18.68 1.45
C TYR A 48 3.35 18.16 2.53
N CYS A 49 2.09 17.98 2.16
CA CYS A 49 1.06 17.41 3.04
C CYS A 49 1.13 15.88 3.07
N MET A 50 2.11 15.33 3.79
CA MET A 50 2.24 13.89 3.98
C MET A 50 1.47 13.41 5.21
N MET A 51 0.88 12.21 5.13
CA MET A 51 0.19 11.59 6.26
C MET A 51 1.13 11.34 7.45
N SER A 52 2.41 11.07 7.20
CA SER A 52 3.45 10.98 8.25
C SER A 52 3.64 12.31 9.01
N VAL A 53 3.39 13.45 8.37
CA VAL A 53 3.50 14.79 8.96
C VAL A 53 2.20 15.21 9.65
N THR A 54 1.09 15.15 8.91
CA THR A 54 -0.22 15.69 9.32
C THR A 54 -0.99 14.77 10.27
N HIS A 55 -0.93 13.45 10.06
CA HIS A 55 -1.71 12.45 10.82
C HIS A 55 -0.86 11.21 11.16
N PRO A 56 0.21 11.36 11.97
CA PRO A 56 1.18 10.30 12.24
C PRO A 56 0.57 9.03 12.86
N ALA A 57 -0.46 9.18 13.71
CA ALA A 57 -1.14 8.04 14.30
C ALA A 57 -1.95 7.23 13.27
N LEU A 58 -2.57 7.92 12.30
CA LEU A 58 -3.28 7.27 11.20
C LEU A 58 -2.28 6.54 10.29
N CYS A 59 -1.16 7.17 9.98
CA CYS A 59 -0.07 6.58 9.19
C CYS A 59 0.35 5.21 9.74
N ARG A 60 0.59 5.13 11.06
CA ARG A 60 0.97 3.89 11.74
C ARG A 60 -0.13 2.84 11.71
N ARG A 61 -1.38 3.22 12.01
CA ARG A 61 -2.52 2.28 12.02
C ARG A 61 -2.79 1.70 10.64
N VAL A 62 -2.74 2.53 9.60
CA VAL A 62 -2.94 2.09 8.22
C VAL A 62 -1.81 1.15 7.80
N ALA A 63 -0.55 1.51 8.06
CA ALA A 63 0.59 0.63 7.76
C ALA A 63 0.43 -0.74 8.44
N LEU A 64 0.13 -0.77 9.74
CA LEU A 64 -0.05 -2.02 10.48
C LEU A 64 -1.22 -2.86 9.96
N ARG A 65 -2.39 -2.23 9.71
CA ARG A 65 -3.56 -2.91 9.15
C ARG A 65 -3.24 -3.60 7.83
N HIS A 66 -2.52 -2.91 6.94
CA HIS A 66 -2.17 -3.46 5.64
C HIS A 66 -1.04 -4.49 5.71
N CYS A 67 -0.11 -4.40 6.66
CA CYS A 67 0.81 -5.51 6.96
C CYS A 67 0.06 -6.78 7.36
N LEU A 68 -0.93 -6.67 8.25
CA LEU A 68 -1.76 -7.82 8.65
C LEU A 68 -2.56 -8.38 7.46
N ALA A 69 -3.12 -7.50 6.63
CA ALA A 69 -3.81 -7.91 5.40
C ALA A 69 -2.87 -8.64 4.43
N LEU A 70 -1.62 -8.20 4.28
CA LEU A 70 -0.63 -8.88 3.45
C LEU A 70 -0.29 -10.27 3.97
N ILE A 71 -0.13 -10.43 5.28
CA ILE A 71 0.10 -11.76 5.88
C ILE A 71 -1.08 -12.67 5.55
N ALA A 72 -2.32 -12.19 5.73
CA ALA A 72 -3.52 -12.96 5.42
C ALA A 72 -3.68 -13.29 3.92
N LEU A 73 -3.30 -12.38 3.02
CA LEU A 73 -3.38 -12.59 1.57
C LEU A 73 -2.24 -13.46 1.01
N SER A 74 -1.14 -13.61 1.77
CA SER A 74 0.05 -14.38 1.37
C SER A 74 0.13 -15.74 2.06
N ALA A 75 -0.79 -16.04 2.99
CA ALA A 75 -0.91 -17.31 3.70
C ALA A 75 -1.81 -18.28 2.92
#